data_AF-A0A7W6ZPQ8-F1
#
_entry.id   AF-A0A7W6ZPQ8-F1
#
_cell.length_a   1.000
_cell.length_b   1.000
_cell.length_c   1.000
_cell.angle_alpha   90.00
_cell.angle_beta   90.00
_cell.angle_gamma   90.00
#
_symmetry.space_group_name_H-M   'P 1'
#
loop_
_entity.id
_entity.type
_entity.pdbx_description
1 polymer ?
#
loop_
_entity_poly.entity_id
_entity_poly.type
_entity_poly.pdbx_seq_one_letter_code
_entity_poly.pdbx_strand_id
1 'polypeptide(L)'
;MHRMALYLVLVAALPLAILAAALPANSYKAQGITALDCDGPIGVVIIALPAILIYAVGTILLYRDGSRRLHRIAALCCLLVTLAVGWNFIAAVRVSYGDASIEACA
;
A
#
# COMPACT_ATOMS: atom_id res chain seq x y z
N MET A 1 18.84 17.12 -11.73
CA MET A 1 18.89 15.64 -11.71
C MET A 1 18.02 15.02 -10.60
N HIS A 2 18.04 15.53 -9.36
CA HIS A 2 17.25 14.97 -8.24
C HIS A 2 15.74 14.81 -8.50
N ARG A 3 15.09 15.76 -9.19
CA ARG A 3 13.65 15.68 -9.47
C ARG A 3 13.28 14.55 -10.42
N MET A 4 14.11 14.30 -11.43
CA MET A 4 13.88 13.21 -12.38
C MET A 4 14.05 11.85 -11.69
N ALA A 5 15.03 11.73 -10.79
CA ALA A 5 15.20 10.53 -9.99
C ALA A 5 13.96 10.24 -9.11
N LEU A 6 13.37 11.27 -8.48
CA LEU A 6 12.13 11.11 -7.72
C LEU A 6 10.99 10.54 -8.58
N TYR A 7 10.75 11.13 -9.76
CA TYR A 7 9.71 10.63 -10.66
C TYR A 7 9.99 9.21 -11.16
N LEU A 8 11.24 8.87 -11.45
CA LEU A 8 11.63 7.52 -11.85
C LEU A 8 11.36 6.50 -10.73
N VAL A 9 11.67 6.84 -9.47
CA VAL A 9 11.36 5.98 -8.31
C VAL A 9 9.85 5.80 -8.16
N LEU A 10 9.07 6.88 -8.28
CA LEU A 10 7.61 6.81 -8.18
C LEU A 10 6.99 5.96 -9.30
N VAL A 11 7.53 5.99 -10.51
CA VAL A 11 7.06 5.16 -11.62
C VAL A 11 7.49 3.71 -11.44
N ALA A 12 8.75 3.47 -11.04
CA ALA A 12 9.27 2.13 -10.80
C ALA A 12 8.56 1.42 -9.64
N ALA A 13 8.10 2.16 -8.63
CA ALA A 13 7.34 1.63 -7.50
C ALA A 13 5.84 1.44 -7.77
N LEU A 14 5.33 1.88 -8.92
CA LEU A 14 3.91 1.79 -9.26
C LEU A 14 3.37 0.35 -9.24
N PRO A 15 4.06 -0.65 -9.82
CA PRO A 15 3.58 -2.03 -9.75
C PRO A 15 3.43 -2.54 -8.32
N LEU A 16 4.36 -2.16 -7.42
CA LEU A 16 4.31 -2.51 -6.00
C LEU A 16 3.11 -1.87 -5.32
N ALA A 17 2.83 -0.60 -5.58
CA ALA A 17 1.66 0.08 -5.02
C ALA A 17 0.34 -0.50 -5.53
N ILE A 18 0.25 -0.85 -6.82
CA ILE A 18 -0.93 -1.51 -7.38
C ILE A 18 -1.14 -2.86 -6.68
N LEU A 19 -0.09 -3.66 -6.55
CA LEU A 19 -0.15 -4.95 -5.90
C LEU A 19 -0.57 -4.80 -4.43
N ALA A 20 0.02 -3.85 -3.70
CA ALA A 20 -0.32 -3.58 -2.31
C ALA A 20 -1.75 -3.06 -2.10
N ALA A 21 -2.34 -2.39 -3.10
CA ALA A 21 -3.71 -1.89 -3.02
C ALA A 21 -4.75 -2.94 -3.45
N ALA A 22 -4.39 -3.85 -4.36
CA ALA A 22 -5.33 -4.80 -4.98
C ALA A 22 -5.29 -6.21 -4.37
N LEU A 23 -4.20 -6.60 -3.72
CA LEU A 23 -4.12 -7.93 -3.09
C LEU A 23 -5.17 -8.04 -1.97
N PRO A 24 -5.87 -9.19 -1.87
CA PRO A 24 -6.82 -9.42 -0.80
C PRO A 24 -6.12 -9.34 0.56
N ALA A 25 -6.81 -8.73 1.51
CA ALA A 25 -6.38 -8.66 2.90
C ALA A 25 -6.32 -10.07 3.49
N ASN A 26 -5.11 -10.63 3.54
CA ASN A 26 -4.76 -11.82 4.30
C ASN A 26 -5.66 -13.06 4.09
N SER A 27 -6.09 -13.29 2.85
CA SER A 27 -6.88 -14.48 2.47
C SER A 27 -6.33 -15.10 1.20
N TYR A 28 -6.31 -16.43 1.19
CA TYR A 28 -5.93 -17.23 0.03
C TYR A 28 -7.11 -18.12 -0.38
N LYS A 29 -7.22 -18.44 -1.67
CA LYS A 29 -8.16 -19.47 -2.12
C LYS A 29 -7.45 -20.80 -2.19
N ALA A 30 -7.83 -21.73 -1.32
CA ALA A 30 -7.48 -23.14 -1.45
C ALA A 30 -8.70 -23.93 -1.92
N GLN A 31 -8.54 -24.66 -3.03
CA GLN A 31 -9.56 -25.58 -3.57
C GLN A 31 -10.95 -24.94 -3.78
N GLY A 32 -11.00 -23.65 -4.11
CA GLY A 32 -12.24 -22.91 -4.35
C GLY A 32 -12.88 -22.27 -3.11
N ILE A 33 -12.35 -22.56 -1.92
CA ILE A 33 -12.79 -21.98 -0.64
C ILE A 33 -11.82 -20.85 -0.27
N THR A 34 -12.37 -19.70 0.12
CA THR A 34 -11.57 -18.60 0.66
C THR A 34 -11.20 -18.97 2.10
N ALA A 35 -9.91 -19.19 2.35
CA ALA A 35 -9.36 -19.46 3.66
C ALA A 35 -8.58 -18.24 4.16
N LEU A 36 -8.63 -18.02 5.48
CA LEU A 36 -7.85 -16.98 6.13
C LEU A 36 -6.42 -17.45 6.36
N ASP A 37 -5.45 -16.56 6.16
CA ASP A 37 -4.06 -16.85 6.45
C ASP A 37 -3.76 -16.61 7.94
N CYS A 38 -3.34 -17.65 8.66
CA CYS A 38 -3.08 -17.60 10.10
C CYS A 38 -1.66 -17.12 10.44
N ASP A 39 -0.79 -16.89 9.45
CA ASP A 39 0.56 -16.34 9.63
C ASP A 39 0.56 -14.83 9.97
N GLY A 40 -0.64 -14.23 10.06
CA GLY A 40 -0.84 -12.81 10.33
C GLY A 40 -0.57 -11.93 9.11
N PRO A 41 -0.54 -10.59 9.26
CA PRO A 41 -0.56 -9.68 8.12
C PRO A 41 0.79 -9.55 7.40
N ILE A 42 1.78 -10.38 7.71
CA ILE A 42 3.18 -10.26 7.25
C ILE A 42 3.27 -10.18 5.73
N GLY A 43 2.53 -11.00 4.99
CA GLY A 43 2.52 -11.00 3.52
C GLY A 43 2.08 -9.66 2.94
N VAL A 44 1.09 -9.01 3.56
CA VAL A 44 0.61 -7.68 3.15
C VAL A 44 1.60 -6.60 3.59
N VAL A 45 2.17 -6.70 4.79
CA VAL A 45 3.12 -5.71 5.36
C VAL A 45 4.36 -5.57 4.48
N ILE A 46 4.94 -6.67 4.01
CA ILE A 46 6.19 -6.67 3.21
C ILE A 46 6.03 -5.87 1.91
N ILE A 47 4.83 -5.85 1.32
CA ILE A 47 4.56 -5.16 0.06
C ILE A 47 3.99 -3.75 0.31
N ALA A 48 3.07 -3.61 1.26
CA ALA A 48 2.39 -2.34 1.53
C ALA A 48 3.30 -1.31 2.20
N LEU A 49 4.16 -1.73 3.13
CA LEU A 49 5.04 -0.81 3.86
C LEU A 49 6.01 -0.04 2.94
N PRO A 50 6.78 -0.68 2.04
CA PRO A 50 7.67 0.06 1.14
C PRO A 50 6.88 0.98 0.19
N ALA A 51 5.71 0.55 -0.29
CA ALA A 51 4.86 1.39 -1.13
C ALA A 51 4.39 2.64 -0.38
N ILE A 52 3.89 2.49 0.85
CA ILE A 52 3.48 3.62 1.72
C ILE A 52 4.64 4.59 1.91
N LEU A 53 5.84 4.09 2.24
CA LEU A 53 7.00 4.95 2.46
C LEU A 53 7.39 5.75 1.22
N ILE A 54 7.45 5.11 0.05
CA ILE A 54 7.83 5.76 -1.21
C ILE A 54 6.82 6.85 -1.58
N TYR A 55 5.52 6.54 -1.54
CA TYR A 55 4.49 7.48 -1.96
C TYR A 55 4.19 8.57 -0.91
N ALA A 56 4.32 8.27 0.39
CA ALA A 56 4.20 9.28 1.44
C ALA A 56 5.34 10.31 1.36
N VAL A 57 6.58 9.84 1.20
CA VAL A 57 7.74 10.72 1.01
C VAL A 57 7.59 11.53 -0.29
N GLY A 58 7.17 10.89 -1.38
CA GLY A 58 6.89 11.56 -2.66
C GLY A 58 5.85 12.67 -2.51
N THR A 59 4.77 12.41 -1.77
CA THR A 59 3.73 13.40 -1.45
C THR A 59 4.33 14.62 -0.75
N ILE A 60 5.10 14.42 0.32
CA ILE A 60 5.69 15.50 1.11
C ILE A 60 6.66 16.33 0.26
N LEU A 61 7.56 15.66 -0.49
CA LEU A 61 8.57 16.34 -1.30
C LEU A 61 7.92 17.16 -2.42
N LEU A 62 6.96 16.58 -3.16
CA LEU A 62 6.29 17.27 -4.27
C LEU A 62 5.36 18.40 -3.79
N TYR A 63 4.74 18.24 -2.61
CA TYR A 63 3.91 19.28 -2.01
C TYR A 63 4.74 20.48 -1.55
N ARG A 64 5.88 20.24 -0.88
CA ARG A 64 6.77 21.30 -0.36
C ARG A 64 7.46 22.10 -1.47
N ASP A 65 7.75 21.47 -2.60
CA ASP A 65 8.49 22.12 -3.70
C ASP A 65 7.67 23.23 -4.40
N GLY A 66 6.34 23.32 -4.15
CA GLY A 66 5.49 24.51 -4.27
C GLY A 66 5.37 25.22 -5.63
N SER A 67 6.23 24.90 -6.61
CA SER A 67 6.61 25.80 -7.69
C SER A 67 5.80 25.60 -8.97
N ARG A 68 5.05 24.50 -9.11
CA ARG A 68 4.24 24.21 -10.32
C ARG A 68 2.95 23.44 -10.00
N ARG A 69 1.87 23.75 -10.72
CA ARG A 69 0.57 23.03 -10.63
C ARG A 69 0.74 21.51 -10.81
N LEU A 70 1.63 21.09 -11.71
CA LEU A 70 1.93 19.67 -11.95
C LEU A 70 2.48 18.95 -10.72
N HIS A 71 3.29 19.62 -9.88
CA HIS A 71 3.85 18.99 -8.67
C HIS A 71 2.75 18.79 -7.62
N ARG A 72 1.80 19.73 -7.51
CA ARG A 72 0.63 19.56 -6.62
C ARG A 72 -0.27 18.41 -7.07
N ILE A 73 -0.51 18.28 -8.37
CA ILE A 73 -1.27 17.15 -8.92
C ILE A 73 -0.55 15.83 -8.62
N ALA A 74 0.76 15.76 -8.91
CA ALA A 74 1.55 14.56 -8.62
C ALA A 74 1.59 14.23 -7.12
N ALA A 75 1.70 15.23 -6.24
CA ALA A 75 1.61 15.05 -4.80
C ALA A 75 0.24 14.49 -4.38
N LEU A 76 -0.85 15.01 -4.96
CA LEU A 76 -2.19 14.51 -4.70
C LEU A 76 -2.37 13.06 -5.17
N CYS A 77 -1.83 12.70 -6.34
CA CYS A 77 -1.80 11.32 -6.80
C CYS A 77 -1.03 10.42 -5.82
N CYS A 78 0.15 10.85 -5.34
CA CYS A 78 0.92 10.09 -4.36
C CYS A 78 0.17 9.93 -3.04
N LEU A 79 -0.57 10.96 -2.60
CA LEU A 79 -1.40 10.90 -1.41
C LEU A 79 -2.53 9.87 -1.57
N LEU A 80 -3.24 9.90 -2.70
CA LEU A 80 -4.31 8.94 -3.00
C LEU A 80 -3.78 7.50 -3.02
N VAL A 81 -2.61 7.26 -3.62
CA VAL A 81 -1.95 5.95 -3.59
C VAL A 81 -1.63 5.52 -2.16
N THR A 82 -1.07 6.42 -1.36
CA THR A 82 -0.73 6.15 0.05
C THR A 82 -1.98 5.78 0.86
N LEU A 83 -3.09 6.50 0.65
CA LEU A 83 -4.36 6.24 1.33
C LEU A 83 -4.96 4.90 0.90
N ALA A 84 -4.93 4.57 -0.40
CA ALA A 84 -5.44 3.31 -0.93
C ALA A 84 -4.66 2.11 -0.36
N VAL A 85 -3.34 2.17 -0.39
CA VAL A 85 -2.48 1.11 0.17
C VAL A 85 -2.63 1.04 1.69
N GLY A 86 -2.69 2.20 2.37
CA GLY A 86 -2.90 2.26 3.82
C GLY A 86 -4.23 1.67 4.25
N TRP A 87 -5.30 1.86 3.47
CA TRP A 87 -6.59 1.24 3.73
C TRP A 87 -6.51 -0.28 3.66
N ASN A 88 -5.88 -0.83 2.62
CA ASN A 88 -5.71 -2.28 2.47
C ASN A 88 -4.84 -2.86 3.59
N PHE A 89 -3.77 -2.17 3.97
CA PHE A 89 -2.93 -2.54 5.11
C PHE A 89 -3.73 -2.60 6.42
N ILE A 90 -4.51 -1.56 6.72
CA ILE A 90 -5.35 -1.52 7.92
C ILE A 90 -6.39 -2.65 7.88
N ALA A 91 -7.00 -2.92 6.73
CA ALA A 91 -7.94 -4.02 6.57
C ALA A 91 -7.27 -5.37 6.87
N ALA A 92 -6.07 -5.62 6.35
CA ALA A 92 -5.30 -6.83 6.62
C ALA A 92 -4.99 -6.99 8.11
N VAL A 93 -4.56 -5.94 8.79
CA VAL A 93 -4.30 -5.97 10.23
C VAL A 93 -5.58 -6.28 11.02
N ARG A 94 -6.70 -5.63 10.69
CA ARG A 94 -7.99 -5.87 11.38
C ARG A 94 -8.49 -7.30 11.21
N VAL A 95 -8.35 -7.85 10.01
CA VAL A 95 -8.77 -9.22 9.73
C VAL A 95 -7.85 -10.21 10.45
N SER A 96 -6.54 -9.96 10.47
CA SER A 96 -5.56 -10.87 11.07
C SER A 96 -5.63 -10.93 12.60
N TYR A 97 -6.04 -9.85 13.26
CA TYR A 97 -6.11 -9.74 14.73
C TYR A 97 -7.54 -9.58 15.26
N GLY A 98 -8.56 -9.77 14.41
CA GLY A 98 -9.96 -9.64 14.78
C GLY A 98 -10.61 -10.99 15.08
N ASP A 99 -11.87 -10.96 15.50
CA ASP A 99 -12.62 -12.16 15.89
C ASP A 99 -12.66 -13.23 14.79
N ALA A 100 -12.64 -12.82 13.52
CA ALA A 100 -12.60 -13.71 12.37
C ALA A 100 -11.35 -14.60 12.32
N SER A 101 -10.18 -14.10 12.77
CA SER A 101 -8.98 -14.94 12.84
C SER A 101 -9.00 -15.88 14.05
N ILE A 102 -9.63 -15.46 15.15
CA ILE A 102 -9.83 -16.31 16.32
C ILE A 102 -10.74 -17.50 15.96
N GLU A 103 -11.82 -17.27 15.21
CA GLU A 103 -12.71 -18.35 14.78
C GLU A 103 -12.09 -19.27 13.72
N ALA A 104 -11.31 -18.71 12.79
CA ALA A 104 -10.73 -19.48 11.68
C ALA A 104 -9.42 -20.22 12.04
N CYS A 105 -8.70 -19.78 13.07
CA CYS A 105 -7.37 -20.29 13.42
C CYS A 105 -7.28 -20.91 14.84
N ALA A 106 -8.41 -21.09 15.54
CA ALA A 106 -8.51 -21.85 16.79
C ALA A 106 -8.86 -23.33 16.54
#